data_AF-W4VHJ5-F1
#
_entry.id   AF-W4VHJ5-F1
#
_cell.length_a   1.000
_cell.length_b   1.000
_cell.length_c   1.000
_cell.angle_alpha   90.00
_cell.angle_beta   90.00
_cell.angle_gamma   90.00
#
_symmetry.space_group_name_H-M   'P 1'
#
loop_
_entity.id
_entity.type
_entity.pdbx_description
1 polymer ?
#
loop_
_entity_poly.entity_id
_entity_poly.type
_entity_poly.pdbx_seq_one_letter_code
_entity_poly.pdbx_strand_id
1 'polypeptide(L)'
;MIKVLWQNENGVSLLIVLMTLVILTLLGTALATISFANVKLTTNDRDYQSTYYIAEAGVNQAYAQMKSQVLVTYETRNNEESFFSSINDYIFSELNNQTYKNFEKSFSEQPKANITIKQLTNQNPREYKISSEGVIGKRTRTVEKVVEVKWVSKNAVPSIPSNVALIVRESVTLTGSAKINGDVQLLNGGNNKITLNGGGNIYHSDKTSRGTVHVESNYVDNVLDVPNWYRDSPKVVGSSSLFNLESLNGLLNIAPSSTSNTLENINISGNRDQEISLSSNSFTEKVSIEGSNNLDIHIGDADYHLVVDNFNLGQGHVNIIGSGTLHLHVLDTFNIGGSSTINKNGNINQFNLYYYGSNQFKLGGGTTDKRLTICKRC
;
A
#
# COMPACT_ATOMS: atom_id res chain seq x y z
N MET A 1 -94.04 40.45 -23.20
CA MET A 1 -94.23 38.99 -23.03
C MET A 1 -92.99 38.24 -22.52
N ILE A 2 -91.86 38.91 -22.21
CA ILE A 2 -90.63 38.27 -21.67
C ILE A 2 -90.51 38.42 -20.14
N LYS A 3 -91.27 39.33 -19.51
CA LYS A 3 -91.19 39.62 -18.06
C LYS A 3 -91.89 38.60 -17.14
N VAL A 4 -92.69 37.69 -17.68
CA VAL A 4 -93.49 36.72 -16.87
C VAL A 4 -92.77 35.38 -16.68
N LEU A 5 -91.68 35.13 -17.41
CA LEU A 5 -90.86 33.90 -17.24
C LEU A 5 -89.85 33.99 -16.09
N TRP A 6 -89.64 35.18 -15.49
CA TRP A 6 -88.66 35.45 -14.42
C TRP A 6 -89.30 35.58 -13.02
N GLN A 7 -90.51 35.05 -12.84
CA GLN A 7 -91.19 35.06 -11.52
C GLN A 7 -91.58 33.65 -11.04
N ASN A 8 -90.98 32.60 -11.62
CA ASN A 8 -91.23 31.21 -11.22
C ASN A 8 -89.90 30.48 -10.96
N GLU A 9 -89.23 30.87 -9.88
CA GLU A 9 -87.93 30.35 -9.42
C GLU A 9 -87.97 28.90 -8.87
N ASN A 10 -89.17 28.31 -8.75
CA ASN A 10 -89.38 27.00 -8.09
C ASN A 10 -88.73 25.80 -8.83
N GLY A 11 -88.29 25.96 -10.08
CA GLY A 11 -87.57 24.93 -10.85
C GLY A 11 -86.05 25.16 -10.98
N VAL A 12 -85.57 26.39 -10.76
CA VAL A 12 -84.16 26.78 -11.00
C VAL A 12 -83.25 26.22 -9.90
N SER A 13 -83.74 26.12 -8.66
CA SER A 13 -82.98 25.56 -7.54
C SER A 13 -82.54 24.11 -7.78
N LEU A 14 -83.39 23.27 -8.39
CA LEU A 14 -83.05 21.88 -8.70
C LEU A 14 -81.92 21.79 -9.73
N LEU A 15 -81.95 22.66 -10.73
CA LEU A 15 -80.97 22.69 -11.81
C LEU A 15 -79.60 23.17 -11.31
N ILE A 16 -79.57 24.19 -10.42
CA ILE A 16 -78.35 24.64 -9.75
C ILE A 16 -77.76 23.56 -8.86
N VAL A 17 -78.58 22.85 -8.07
CA VAL A 17 -78.11 21.73 -7.23
C VAL A 17 -77.52 20.62 -8.10
N LEU A 18 -78.19 20.26 -9.20
CA LEU A 18 -77.70 19.23 -10.13
C LEU A 18 -76.35 19.62 -10.75
N MET A 19 -76.23 20.86 -11.23
CA MET A 19 -74.97 21.38 -11.77
C MET A 19 -73.86 21.39 -10.72
N THR A 20 -74.16 21.82 -9.50
CA THR A 20 -73.21 21.82 -8.38
C THR A 20 -72.73 20.40 -8.08
N LEU A 21 -73.62 19.42 -8.09
CA LEU A 21 -73.32 18.02 -7.83
C LEU A 21 -72.47 17.41 -8.96
N VAL A 22 -72.73 17.76 -10.22
CA VAL A 22 -71.89 17.37 -11.37
C VAL A 22 -70.49 17.95 -11.25
N ILE A 23 -70.35 19.22 -10.86
CA ILE A 23 -69.05 19.87 -10.68
C ILE A 23 -68.28 19.20 -9.51
N LEU A 24 -68.95 18.94 -8.39
CA LEU A 24 -68.35 18.28 -7.24
C LEU A 24 -67.91 16.85 -7.55
N THR A 25 -68.67 16.10 -8.37
CA THR A 25 -68.27 14.75 -8.79
C THR A 25 -67.11 14.77 -9.78
N LEU A 26 -67.08 15.71 -10.73
CA LEU A 26 -65.91 15.93 -11.61
C LEU A 26 -64.65 16.29 -10.82
N LEU A 27 -64.77 17.17 -9.83
CA LEU A 27 -63.64 17.54 -8.98
C LEU A 27 -63.20 16.38 -8.09
N GLY A 28 -64.15 15.67 -7.48
CA GLY A 28 -63.89 14.51 -6.63
C GLY A 28 -63.22 13.37 -7.39
N THR A 29 -63.68 13.08 -8.61
CA THR A 29 -63.04 12.07 -9.48
C THR A 29 -61.64 12.47 -9.90
N ALA A 30 -61.42 13.73 -10.29
CA ALA A 30 -60.09 14.22 -10.63
C ALA A 30 -59.10 14.09 -9.45
N LEU A 31 -59.51 14.48 -8.25
CA LEU A 31 -58.70 14.34 -7.03
C LEU A 31 -58.42 12.88 -6.68
N ALA A 32 -59.42 12.00 -6.81
CA ALA A 32 -59.25 10.57 -6.59
C ALA A 32 -58.24 9.98 -7.58
N THR A 33 -58.34 10.30 -8.87
CA THR A 33 -57.39 9.84 -9.90
C THR A 33 -55.97 10.27 -9.60
N ILE A 34 -55.74 11.53 -9.24
CA ILE A 34 -54.41 12.04 -8.87
C ILE A 34 -53.89 11.32 -7.61
N SER A 35 -54.75 11.11 -6.61
CA SER A 35 -54.37 10.41 -5.38
C SER A 35 -53.96 8.96 -5.64
N PHE A 36 -54.71 8.24 -6.47
CA PHE A 36 -54.33 6.87 -6.88
C PHE A 36 -53.05 6.84 -7.71
N ALA A 37 -52.84 7.81 -8.59
CA ALA A 37 -51.60 7.95 -9.34
C ALA A 37 -50.41 8.18 -8.41
N ASN A 38 -50.53 9.09 -7.43
CA ASN A 38 -49.50 9.36 -6.44
C ASN A 38 -49.18 8.14 -5.57
N VAL A 39 -50.20 7.44 -5.05
CA VAL A 39 -49.98 6.20 -4.27
C VAL A 39 -49.25 5.15 -5.09
N LYS A 40 -49.61 5.00 -6.38
CA LYS A 40 -48.93 4.06 -7.29
C LYS A 40 -47.48 4.47 -7.54
N LEU A 41 -47.21 5.75 -7.77
CA LEU A 41 -45.85 6.28 -7.94
C LEU A 41 -45.01 6.06 -6.69
N THR A 42 -45.50 6.47 -5.52
CA THR A 42 -44.78 6.31 -4.25
C THR A 42 -44.51 4.85 -3.91
N THR A 43 -45.46 3.95 -4.20
CA THR A 43 -45.26 2.50 -4.00
C THR A 43 -44.15 1.99 -4.92
N ASN A 44 -44.16 2.40 -6.19
CA ASN A 44 -43.14 1.99 -7.15
C ASN A 44 -41.75 2.53 -6.76
N ASP A 45 -41.65 3.80 -6.38
CA ASP A 45 -40.40 4.44 -5.97
C ASP A 45 -39.83 3.79 -4.71
N ARG A 46 -40.67 3.57 -3.70
CA ARG A 46 -40.27 2.87 -2.47
C ARG A 46 -39.73 1.48 -2.78
N ASP A 47 -40.46 0.71 -3.59
CA ASP A 47 -40.08 -0.66 -3.86
C ASP A 47 -38.84 -0.74 -4.80
N TYR A 48 -38.63 0.29 -5.63
CA TYR A 48 -37.39 0.47 -6.39
C TYR A 48 -36.19 0.76 -5.50
N GLN A 49 -36.32 1.66 -4.52
CA GLN A 49 -35.25 1.96 -3.58
C GLN A 49 -34.92 0.73 -2.73
N SER A 50 -35.94 0.01 -2.23
CA SER A 50 -35.71 -1.20 -1.45
C SER A 50 -34.96 -2.28 -2.24
N THR A 51 -35.36 -2.56 -3.48
CA THR A 51 -34.66 -3.57 -4.31
C THR A 51 -33.23 -3.15 -4.67
N TYR A 52 -33.00 -1.84 -4.88
CA TYR A 52 -31.66 -1.29 -5.09
C TYR A 52 -30.74 -1.51 -3.87
N TYR A 53 -31.22 -1.22 -2.64
CA TYR A 53 -30.42 -1.45 -1.43
C TYR A 53 -30.06 -2.92 -1.21
N ILE A 54 -30.96 -3.85 -1.58
CA ILE A 54 -30.66 -5.29 -1.52
C ILE A 54 -29.56 -5.67 -2.51
N ALA A 55 -29.60 -5.13 -3.73
CA ALA A 55 -28.56 -5.36 -4.73
C ALA A 55 -27.22 -4.75 -4.29
N GLU A 56 -27.22 -3.52 -3.78
CA GLU A 56 -26.02 -2.85 -3.27
C GLU A 56 -25.39 -3.63 -2.09
N ALA A 57 -26.20 -4.06 -1.14
CA ALA A 57 -25.75 -4.89 -0.02
C ALA A 57 -25.16 -6.21 -0.52
N GLY A 58 -25.78 -6.85 -1.52
CA GLY A 58 -25.27 -8.08 -2.14
C GLY A 58 -23.89 -7.88 -2.78
N VAL A 59 -23.70 -6.83 -3.57
CA VAL A 59 -22.38 -6.48 -4.14
C VAL A 59 -21.34 -6.25 -3.05
N ASN A 60 -21.69 -5.50 -2.01
CA ASN A 60 -20.76 -5.16 -0.93
C ASN A 60 -20.38 -6.38 -0.08
N GLN A 61 -21.31 -7.29 0.17
CA GLN A 61 -21.04 -8.54 0.88
C GLN A 61 -20.12 -9.45 0.05
N ALA A 62 -20.40 -9.64 -1.24
CA ALA A 62 -19.55 -10.43 -2.15
C ALA A 62 -18.14 -9.81 -2.26
N TYR A 63 -18.05 -8.49 -2.36
CA TYR A 63 -16.79 -7.76 -2.36
C TYR A 63 -15.97 -8.00 -1.09
N ALA A 64 -16.61 -7.96 0.09
CA ALA A 64 -15.94 -8.18 1.37
C ALA A 64 -15.39 -9.62 1.47
N GLN A 65 -16.16 -10.63 1.03
CA GLN A 65 -15.70 -12.02 0.99
C GLN A 65 -14.53 -12.20 0.03
N MET A 66 -14.62 -11.63 -1.18
CA MET A 66 -13.54 -11.63 -2.17
C MET A 66 -12.27 -10.99 -1.60
N LYS A 67 -12.39 -9.80 -0.99
CA LYS A 67 -11.25 -9.10 -0.36
C LYS A 67 -10.58 -9.96 0.71
N SER A 68 -11.36 -10.59 1.58
CA SER A 68 -10.83 -11.47 2.63
C SER A 68 -10.03 -12.64 2.03
N GLN A 69 -10.57 -13.29 1.00
CA GLN A 69 -9.89 -14.41 0.35
C GLN A 69 -8.61 -13.98 -0.38
N VAL A 70 -8.63 -12.82 -1.04
CA VAL A 70 -7.44 -12.25 -1.70
C VAL A 70 -6.31 -12.07 -0.71
N LEU A 71 -6.57 -11.52 0.47
CA LEU A 71 -5.56 -11.31 1.51
C LEU A 71 -4.99 -12.63 2.03
N VAL A 72 -5.85 -13.61 2.36
CA VAL A 72 -5.41 -14.94 2.82
C VAL A 72 -4.57 -15.67 1.77
N THR A 73 -4.98 -15.58 0.50
CA THR A 73 -4.26 -16.20 -0.62
C THR A 73 -2.93 -15.50 -0.87
N TYR A 74 -2.87 -14.18 -0.71
CA TYR A 74 -1.63 -13.43 -0.84
C TYR A 74 -0.60 -13.89 0.19
N GLU A 75 -0.99 -14.12 1.44
CA GLU A 75 -0.06 -14.60 2.49
C GLU A 75 0.52 -15.99 2.18
N THR A 76 -0.26 -16.88 1.58
CA THR A 76 0.12 -18.29 1.39
C THR A 76 0.75 -18.61 0.03
N ARG A 77 0.57 -17.75 -0.98
CA ARG A 77 1.09 -17.97 -2.35
C ARG A 77 2.26 -17.04 -2.67
N ASN A 78 3.26 -17.57 -3.38
CA ASN A 78 4.52 -16.86 -3.67
C ASN A 78 4.74 -16.56 -5.15
N ASN A 79 3.84 -17.00 -6.04
CA ASN A 79 3.90 -16.70 -7.47
C ASN A 79 2.51 -16.26 -7.99
N GLU A 80 2.52 -15.44 -9.05
CA GLU A 80 1.32 -14.83 -9.63
C GLU A 80 0.28 -15.86 -10.07
N GLU A 81 0.74 -16.91 -10.75
CA GLU A 81 -0.11 -17.93 -11.36
C GLU A 81 -0.88 -18.71 -10.29
N SER A 82 -0.21 -19.21 -9.26
CA SER A 82 -0.83 -19.92 -8.14
C SER A 82 -1.75 -19.03 -7.30
N PHE A 83 -1.42 -17.74 -7.17
CA PHE A 83 -2.25 -16.75 -6.49
C PHE A 83 -3.58 -16.55 -7.22
N PHE A 84 -3.54 -16.22 -8.51
CA PHE A 84 -4.77 -15.99 -9.26
C PHE A 84 -5.55 -17.28 -9.55
N SER A 85 -4.88 -18.43 -9.69
CA SER A 85 -5.55 -19.72 -9.78
C SER A 85 -6.38 -20.01 -8.52
N SER A 86 -5.77 -19.87 -7.33
CA SER A 86 -6.46 -20.09 -6.06
C SER A 86 -7.62 -19.09 -5.82
N ILE A 87 -7.44 -17.83 -6.21
CA ILE A 87 -8.51 -16.82 -6.12
C ILE A 87 -9.65 -17.16 -7.08
N ASN A 88 -9.33 -17.51 -8.32
CA ASN A 88 -10.34 -17.86 -9.32
C ASN A 88 -11.14 -19.09 -8.90
N ASP A 89 -10.47 -20.12 -8.36
CA ASP A 89 -11.13 -21.31 -7.84
C ASP A 89 -12.18 -20.93 -6.78
N TYR A 90 -11.79 -20.14 -5.77
CA TYR A 90 -12.72 -19.68 -4.74
C TYR A 90 -13.85 -18.79 -5.30
N ILE A 91 -13.53 -17.83 -6.16
CA ILE A 91 -14.52 -16.92 -6.74
C ILE A 91 -15.57 -17.71 -7.52
N PHE A 92 -15.15 -18.65 -8.36
CA PHE A 92 -16.07 -19.36 -9.25
C PHE A 92 -16.73 -20.57 -8.60
N SER A 93 -16.16 -21.17 -7.55
CA SER A 93 -16.79 -22.26 -6.79
C SER A 93 -17.67 -21.76 -5.64
N GLU A 94 -17.20 -20.79 -4.85
CA GLU A 94 -17.84 -20.41 -3.59
C GLU A 94 -18.69 -19.14 -3.71
N LEU A 95 -18.32 -18.16 -4.54
CA LEU A 95 -19.01 -16.86 -4.60
C LEU A 95 -19.94 -16.70 -5.81
N ASN A 96 -19.55 -17.24 -6.96
CA ASN A 96 -20.32 -17.08 -8.19
C ASN A 96 -21.63 -17.89 -8.10
N ASN A 97 -22.72 -17.28 -8.57
CA ASN A 97 -24.08 -17.83 -8.50
C ASN A 97 -24.62 -18.05 -7.07
N GLN A 98 -24.02 -17.42 -6.06
CA GLN A 98 -24.56 -17.44 -4.70
C GLN A 98 -25.83 -16.60 -4.57
N THR A 99 -26.67 -16.98 -3.61
CA THR A 99 -27.87 -16.22 -3.24
C THR A 99 -27.85 -15.85 -1.77
N TYR A 100 -27.72 -14.57 -1.46
CA TYR A 100 -27.82 -14.06 -0.10
C TYR A 100 -29.29 -13.84 0.27
N LYS A 101 -29.67 -14.30 1.47
CA LYS A 101 -31.06 -14.21 1.99
C LYS A 101 -31.12 -13.64 3.41
N ASN A 102 -29.99 -13.19 3.95
CA ASN A 102 -29.80 -12.63 5.30
C ASN A 102 -30.29 -11.19 5.40
N PHE A 103 -31.46 -10.90 4.82
CA PHE A 103 -32.10 -9.59 4.85
C PHE A 103 -33.36 -9.66 5.70
N GLU A 104 -33.75 -8.54 6.30
CA GLU A 104 -35.04 -8.45 6.98
C GLU A 104 -36.19 -8.54 5.97
N LYS A 105 -37.34 -9.06 6.41
CA LYS A 105 -38.51 -9.15 5.54
C LYS A 105 -39.01 -7.76 5.17
N SER A 106 -39.34 -7.58 3.91
CA SER A 106 -39.93 -6.35 3.38
C SER A 106 -41.32 -6.68 2.84
N PHE A 107 -42.37 -6.09 3.43
CA PHE A 107 -43.77 -6.32 3.03
C PHE A 107 -44.18 -7.79 2.96
N SER A 108 -43.77 -8.58 3.96
CA SER A 108 -44.00 -10.05 4.05
C SER A 108 -43.25 -10.90 3.02
N GLU A 109 -42.44 -10.29 2.15
CA GLU A 109 -41.56 -10.98 1.22
C GLU A 109 -40.14 -11.04 1.78
N GLN A 110 -39.45 -12.15 1.55
CA GLN A 110 -38.06 -12.32 1.94
C GLN A 110 -37.15 -11.80 0.82
N PRO A 111 -36.40 -10.70 1.02
CA PRO A 111 -35.48 -10.19 0.02
C PRO A 111 -34.34 -11.17 -0.23
N LYS A 112 -33.81 -11.14 -1.45
CA LYS A 112 -32.67 -11.97 -1.86
C LYS A 112 -31.74 -11.18 -2.78
N ALA A 113 -30.46 -11.48 -2.74
CA ALA A 113 -29.46 -10.93 -3.67
C ALA A 113 -28.76 -12.08 -4.40
N ASN A 114 -28.93 -12.16 -5.72
CA ASN A 114 -28.27 -13.16 -6.57
C ASN A 114 -26.95 -12.58 -7.08
N ILE A 115 -25.84 -13.28 -6.86
CA ILE A 115 -24.49 -12.80 -7.20
C ILE A 115 -23.99 -13.48 -8.46
N THR A 116 -23.43 -12.70 -9.37
CA THR A 116 -22.70 -13.20 -10.55
C THR A 116 -21.37 -12.47 -10.64
N ILE A 117 -20.28 -13.22 -10.82
CA ILE A 117 -18.94 -12.64 -10.95
C ILE A 117 -18.37 -13.05 -12.30
N LYS A 118 -17.80 -12.06 -13.02
CA LYS A 118 -17.12 -12.28 -14.30
C LYS A 118 -15.72 -11.70 -14.24
N GLN A 119 -14.73 -12.45 -14.71
CA GLN A 119 -13.39 -11.94 -14.94
C GLN A 119 -13.39 -11.16 -16.27
N LEU A 120 -12.86 -9.94 -16.27
CA LEU A 120 -12.80 -9.06 -17.45
C LEU A 120 -11.43 -9.10 -18.13
N THR A 121 -10.35 -9.22 -17.34
CA THR A 121 -8.97 -9.24 -17.83
C THR A 121 -8.19 -10.44 -17.28
N ASN A 122 -7.20 -10.91 -18.04
CA ASN A 122 -6.30 -12.01 -17.62
C ASN A 122 -4.91 -11.52 -17.21
N GLN A 123 -4.61 -10.24 -17.45
CA GLN A 123 -3.32 -9.62 -17.13
C GLN A 123 -3.30 -9.16 -15.67
N ASN A 124 -2.12 -8.96 -15.09
CA ASN A 124 -1.96 -8.34 -13.78
C ASN A 124 -1.78 -6.82 -13.96
N PRO A 125 -2.68 -5.97 -13.43
CA PRO A 125 -3.78 -6.30 -12.52
C PRO A 125 -5.01 -6.91 -13.20
N ARG A 126 -5.68 -7.86 -12.52
CA ARG A 126 -6.88 -8.53 -13.00
C ARG A 126 -8.14 -7.79 -12.55
N GLU A 127 -9.09 -7.65 -13.46
CA GLU A 127 -10.38 -7.02 -13.19
C GLU A 127 -11.49 -8.07 -13.06
N TYR A 128 -12.30 -7.92 -12.02
CA TYR A 128 -13.49 -8.73 -11.76
C TYR A 128 -14.71 -7.83 -11.68
N LYS A 129 -15.77 -8.17 -12.41
CA LYS A 129 -17.08 -7.52 -12.31
C LYS A 129 -17.99 -8.36 -11.42
N ILE A 130 -18.40 -7.78 -10.30
CA ILE A 130 -19.41 -8.31 -9.40
C ILE A 130 -20.75 -7.68 -9.80
N SER A 131 -21.72 -8.49 -10.20
CA SER A 131 -23.10 -8.08 -10.46
C SER A 131 -23.99 -8.70 -9.39
N SER A 132 -24.83 -7.90 -8.72
CA SER A 132 -25.85 -8.39 -7.79
C SER A 132 -27.23 -8.00 -8.27
N GLU A 133 -28.11 -8.98 -8.42
CA GLU A 133 -29.54 -8.77 -8.66
C GLU A 133 -30.30 -8.87 -7.32
N GLY A 134 -30.77 -7.73 -6.81
CA GLY A 134 -31.63 -7.65 -5.65
C GLY A 134 -33.09 -7.91 -6.03
N VAL A 135 -33.74 -8.83 -5.31
CA VAL A 135 -35.09 -9.30 -5.61
C VAL A 135 -35.98 -9.17 -4.37
N ILE A 136 -37.13 -8.49 -4.53
CA ILE A 136 -38.23 -8.44 -3.56
C ILE A 136 -39.52 -8.76 -4.33
N GLY A 137 -40.05 -9.97 -4.13
CA GLY A 137 -41.22 -10.46 -4.86
C GLY A 137 -40.96 -10.58 -6.35
N LYS A 138 -41.67 -9.77 -7.14
CA LYS A 138 -41.52 -9.70 -8.60
C LYS A 138 -40.60 -8.56 -9.07
N ARG A 139 -40.08 -7.76 -8.15
CA ARG A 139 -39.28 -6.58 -8.47
C ARG A 139 -37.80 -6.92 -8.37
N THR A 140 -37.05 -6.45 -9.35
CA THR A 140 -35.62 -6.70 -9.44
C THR A 140 -34.85 -5.42 -9.75
N ARG A 141 -33.63 -5.32 -9.22
CA ARG A 141 -32.64 -4.30 -9.56
C ARG A 141 -31.26 -4.93 -9.59
N THR A 142 -30.41 -4.47 -10.49
CA THR A 142 -29.04 -4.95 -10.61
C THR A 142 -28.06 -3.83 -10.31
N VAL A 143 -27.09 -4.10 -9.45
CA VAL A 143 -25.95 -3.22 -9.17
C VAL A 143 -24.68 -3.95 -9.61
N GLU A 144 -23.76 -3.23 -10.26
CA GLU A 144 -22.48 -3.77 -10.70
C GLU A 144 -21.32 -3.00 -10.05
N LYS A 145 -20.25 -3.71 -9.72
CA LYS A 145 -19.00 -3.14 -9.21
C LYS A 145 -17.81 -3.83 -9.86
N VAL A 146 -16.90 -3.05 -10.41
CA VAL A 146 -15.63 -3.54 -10.94
C VAL A 146 -14.57 -3.44 -9.85
N VAL A 147 -13.80 -4.50 -9.68
CA VAL A 147 -12.75 -4.63 -8.67
C VAL A 147 -11.45 -4.99 -9.38
N GLU A 148 -10.41 -4.21 -9.10
CA GLU A 148 -9.06 -4.49 -9.57
C GLU A 148 -8.28 -5.25 -8.49
N VAL A 149 -7.68 -6.39 -8.87
CA VAL A 149 -6.81 -7.20 -8.01
C VAL A 149 -5.43 -7.26 -8.64
N LYS A 150 -4.47 -6.61 -7.98
CA LYS A 150 -3.06 -6.59 -8.38
C LYS A 150 -2.26 -7.55 -7.53
N TRP A 151 -1.55 -8.48 -8.18
CA TRP A 151 -0.53 -9.27 -7.49
C TRP A 151 0.81 -8.54 -7.53
N VAL A 152 1.50 -8.48 -6.39
CA VAL A 152 2.85 -7.92 -6.29
C VAL A 152 3.78 -9.04 -5.82
N SER A 153 4.81 -9.32 -6.60
CA SER A 153 5.80 -10.36 -6.28
C SER A 153 6.45 -10.10 -4.93
N LYS A 154 6.43 -11.11 -4.06
CA LYS A 154 7.09 -11.06 -2.74
C LYS A 154 8.62 -11.09 -2.85
N ASN A 155 9.13 -11.67 -3.93
CA ASN A 155 10.56 -11.88 -4.16
C ASN A 155 11.16 -10.85 -5.12
N ALA A 156 10.35 -9.98 -5.73
CA ALA A 156 10.88 -8.91 -6.55
C ALA A 156 11.49 -7.86 -5.63
N VAL A 157 12.79 -7.62 -5.78
CA VAL A 157 13.41 -6.38 -5.28
C VAL A 157 12.67 -5.23 -5.98
N PRO A 158 11.93 -4.39 -5.24
CA PRO A 158 11.25 -3.25 -5.82
C PRO A 158 12.28 -2.42 -6.56
N SER A 159 11.87 -1.87 -7.70
CA SER A 159 12.71 -0.94 -8.44
C SER A 159 13.02 0.25 -7.52
N ILE A 160 14.27 0.35 -7.12
CA ILE A 160 14.79 1.46 -6.34
C ILE A 160 14.83 2.68 -7.26
N PRO A 161 14.32 3.85 -6.83
CA PRO A 161 14.42 5.05 -7.63
C PRO A 161 15.88 5.32 -8.03
N SER A 162 16.10 5.70 -9.28
CA SER A 162 17.44 6.00 -9.76
C SER A 162 18.09 7.10 -8.91
N ASN A 163 19.41 6.99 -8.71
CA ASN A 163 20.23 7.89 -7.90
C ASN A 163 19.95 7.93 -6.39
N VAL A 164 19.00 7.16 -5.85
CA VAL A 164 18.78 7.09 -4.40
C VAL A 164 19.77 6.12 -3.75
N ALA A 165 20.55 6.61 -2.78
CA ALA A 165 21.51 5.84 -1.99
C ALA A 165 21.01 5.51 -0.58
N LEU A 166 19.96 6.16 -0.08
CA LEU A 166 19.41 5.87 1.25
C LEU A 166 17.90 6.13 1.26
N ILE A 167 17.13 5.15 1.73
CA ILE A 167 15.72 5.30 2.08
C ILE A 167 15.60 5.06 3.57
N VAL A 168 15.20 6.09 4.31
CA VAL A 168 15.13 6.07 5.77
C VAL A 168 13.71 6.40 6.19
N ARG A 169 13.21 5.76 7.24
CA ARG A 169 11.86 6.03 7.72
C ARG A 169 11.83 7.18 8.69
N GLU A 170 12.71 7.22 9.70
CA GLU A 170 12.62 8.19 10.81
C GLU A 170 13.71 9.25 10.83
N SER A 171 15.00 8.88 10.79
CA SER A 171 16.10 9.85 10.92
C SER A 171 17.47 9.31 10.55
N VAL A 172 18.37 10.21 10.16
CA VAL A 172 19.77 9.92 9.80
C VAL A 172 20.68 10.88 10.52
N THR A 173 21.81 10.38 11.02
CA THR A 173 22.88 11.22 11.55
C THR A 173 24.21 10.91 10.85
N LEU A 174 24.77 11.93 10.20
CA LEU A 174 26.12 11.90 9.61
C LEU A 174 27.06 12.75 10.45
N THR A 175 28.14 12.16 10.94
CA THR A 175 29.14 12.85 11.76
C THR A 175 30.56 12.68 11.22
N GLY A 176 31.49 13.52 11.66
CA GLY A 176 32.90 13.41 11.29
C GLY A 176 33.12 13.81 9.83
N SER A 177 33.41 12.86 8.94
CA SER A 177 33.57 13.12 7.51
C SER A 177 32.75 12.14 6.66
N ALA A 178 31.66 11.61 7.23
CA ALA A 178 30.84 10.58 6.61
C ALA A 178 30.12 11.10 5.37
N LYS A 179 30.12 10.32 4.28
CA LYS A 179 29.49 10.72 3.01
C LYS A 179 28.51 9.68 2.51
N ILE A 180 27.34 10.14 2.05
CA ILE A 180 26.40 9.37 1.23
C ILE A 180 26.52 9.87 -0.20
N ASN A 181 26.79 8.98 -1.15
CA ASN A 181 26.85 9.33 -2.58
C ASN A 181 25.60 8.80 -3.30
N GLY A 182 24.60 9.67 -3.37
CA GLY A 182 23.28 9.47 -3.95
C GLY A 182 22.25 10.24 -3.11
N ASP A 183 21.07 10.40 -3.69
CA ASP A 183 19.96 11.08 -3.06
C ASP A 183 19.42 10.27 -1.88
N VAL A 184 18.79 10.97 -0.93
CA VAL A 184 18.21 10.37 0.26
C VAL A 184 16.70 10.59 0.24
N GLN A 185 15.91 9.57 0.54
CA GLN A 185 14.47 9.72 0.79
C GLN A 185 14.17 9.50 2.26
N LEU A 186 13.50 10.46 2.89
CA LEU A 186 12.97 10.34 4.24
C LEU A 186 11.46 10.16 4.17
N LEU A 187 10.99 9.00 4.64
CA LEU A 187 9.59 8.58 4.49
C LEU A 187 8.68 9.24 5.53
N ASN A 188 9.09 9.27 6.81
CA ASN A 188 8.40 10.03 7.83
C ASN A 188 9.15 11.34 8.03
N GLY A 189 8.60 12.43 7.50
CA GLY A 189 9.16 13.74 7.74
C GLY A 189 9.02 14.18 9.19
N GLY A 190 9.53 15.38 9.47
CA GLY A 190 9.57 15.96 10.81
C GLY A 190 10.72 16.95 10.91
N ASN A 191 10.78 17.64 12.04
CA ASN A 191 11.88 18.59 12.28
C ASN A 191 13.15 17.83 12.68
N ASN A 192 14.31 18.29 12.19
CA ASN A 192 15.64 17.83 12.60
C ASN A 192 15.85 16.32 12.44
N LYS A 193 15.25 15.72 11.40
CA LYS A 193 15.34 14.28 11.15
C LYS A 193 16.64 13.88 10.44
N ILE A 194 17.31 14.82 9.77
CA ILE A 194 18.59 14.57 9.11
C ILE A 194 19.63 15.49 9.73
N THR A 195 20.47 14.93 10.60
CA THR A 195 21.54 15.66 11.27
C THR A 195 22.84 15.51 10.50
N LEU A 196 23.45 16.64 10.11
CA LEU A 196 24.78 16.68 9.49
C LEU A 196 25.72 17.46 10.41
N ASN A 197 26.79 16.83 10.88
CA ASN A 197 27.77 17.46 11.75
C ASN A 197 29.20 17.11 11.31
N GLY A 198 30.17 17.98 11.60
CA GLY A 198 31.51 17.91 11.02
C GLY A 198 31.48 18.14 9.50
N GLY A 199 32.31 17.42 8.75
CA GLY A 199 32.26 17.37 7.28
C GLY A 199 31.30 16.33 6.71
N GLY A 200 30.34 15.81 7.48
CA GLY A 200 29.41 14.79 7.03
C GLY A 200 28.36 15.34 6.05
N ASN A 201 28.19 14.75 4.86
CA ASN A 201 27.34 15.33 3.81
C ASN A 201 26.76 14.31 2.82
N ILE A 202 25.77 14.73 2.03
CA ILE A 202 25.11 13.98 0.95
C ILE A 202 25.51 14.60 -0.39
N TYR A 203 25.95 13.75 -1.32
CA TYR A 203 26.41 14.13 -2.66
C TYR A 203 25.56 13.41 -3.72
N HIS A 204 25.51 13.95 -4.93
CA HIS A 204 25.10 13.13 -6.08
C HIS A 204 26.13 12.03 -6.34
N SER A 205 25.76 11.04 -7.15
CA SER A 205 26.62 9.90 -7.49
C SER A 205 27.95 10.30 -8.15
N ASP A 206 28.01 11.48 -8.78
CA ASP A 206 29.21 12.07 -9.37
C ASP A 206 30.24 12.60 -8.34
N LYS A 207 29.85 12.74 -7.06
CA LYS A 207 30.65 13.24 -5.94
C LYS A 207 31.15 14.69 -6.06
N THR A 208 30.69 15.42 -7.07
CA THR A 208 31.06 16.81 -7.34
C THR A 208 29.96 17.78 -6.96
N SER A 209 28.71 17.33 -6.97
CA SER A 209 27.53 18.13 -6.69
C SER A 209 26.79 17.63 -5.45
N ARG A 210 26.06 18.54 -4.78
CA ARG A 210 25.29 18.25 -3.56
C ARG A 210 24.10 17.38 -3.91
N GLY A 211 23.90 16.31 -3.15
CA GLY A 211 22.76 15.41 -3.36
C GLY A 211 21.45 16.05 -2.94
N THR A 212 20.36 15.38 -3.28
CA THR A 212 19.00 15.81 -2.92
C THR A 212 18.42 14.95 -1.80
N VAL A 213 17.78 15.60 -0.84
CA VAL A 213 16.93 14.96 0.16
C VAL A 213 15.47 15.13 -0.27
N HIS A 214 14.79 14.02 -0.50
CA HIS A 214 13.36 13.98 -0.79
C HIS A 214 12.57 13.72 0.49
N VAL A 215 11.60 14.58 0.75
CA VAL A 215 10.71 14.53 1.93
C VAL A 215 9.27 14.79 1.52
N GLU A 216 8.31 14.54 2.42
CA GLU A 216 6.95 15.07 2.21
C GLU A 216 6.98 16.61 2.19
N SER A 217 6.18 17.22 1.32
CA SER A 217 6.27 18.65 0.99
C SER A 217 6.14 19.61 2.19
N ASN A 218 5.51 19.17 3.28
CA ASN A 218 5.33 19.91 4.53
C ASN A 218 6.60 20.01 5.41
N TYR A 219 7.66 19.25 5.13
CA TYR A 219 8.86 19.21 5.98
C TYR A 219 10.12 19.78 5.33
N VAL A 220 10.01 20.39 4.14
CA VAL A 220 11.16 20.89 3.36
C VAL A 220 12.03 21.84 4.17
N ASP A 221 11.43 22.74 4.96
CA ASP A 221 12.16 23.83 5.62
C ASP A 221 12.89 23.41 6.90
N ASN A 222 12.46 22.31 7.55
CA ASN A 222 12.93 21.97 8.90
C ASN A 222 13.51 20.56 9.02
N VAL A 223 13.65 19.80 7.93
CA VAL A 223 14.16 18.42 8.03
C VAL A 223 15.64 18.34 8.40
N LEU A 224 16.44 19.33 7.97
CA LEU A 224 17.88 19.34 8.18
C LEU A 224 18.23 19.98 9.52
N ASP A 225 19.03 19.28 10.31
CA ASP A 225 19.70 19.79 11.51
C ASP A 225 21.19 19.91 11.22
N VAL A 226 21.63 21.15 10.98
CA VAL A 226 23.02 21.46 10.64
C VAL A 226 23.54 22.60 11.52
N PRO A 227 24.83 22.58 11.91
CA PRO A 227 25.44 23.68 12.65
C PRO A 227 25.38 25.02 11.89
N ASN A 228 25.35 26.14 12.62
CA ASN A 228 25.28 27.49 12.01
C ASN A 228 26.42 27.83 11.02
N TRP A 229 27.57 27.16 11.15
CA TRP A 229 28.72 27.33 10.25
C TRP A 229 28.61 26.48 8.98
N TYR A 230 27.62 25.61 8.88
CA TYR A 230 27.45 24.66 7.80
C TYR A 230 26.82 25.33 6.58
N ARG A 231 27.64 25.76 5.63
CA ARG A 231 27.21 26.53 4.44
C ARG A 231 26.84 25.67 3.24
N ASP A 232 27.03 24.36 3.35
CA ASP A 232 27.13 23.47 2.21
C ASP A 232 26.20 22.26 2.32
N SER A 233 24.95 22.53 2.72
CA SER A 233 23.91 21.51 2.93
C SER A 233 23.38 20.93 1.61
N PRO A 234 22.89 19.68 1.63
CA PRO A 234 22.16 19.12 0.50
C PRO A 234 20.88 19.90 0.21
N LYS A 235 20.38 19.79 -1.01
CA LYS A 235 19.11 20.41 -1.40
C LYS A 235 17.97 19.57 -0.83
N VAL A 236 17.01 20.19 -0.16
CA VAL A 236 15.77 19.52 0.27
C VAL A 236 14.66 19.81 -0.74
N VAL A 237 13.93 18.77 -1.15
CA VAL A 237 12.83 18.87 -2.12
C VAL A 237 11.62 18.09 -1.61
N GLY A 238 10.46 18.73 -1.67
CA GLY A 238 9.17 18.06 -1.43
C GLY A 238 8.82 17.11 -2.56
N SER A 239 8.46 15.87 -2.23
CA SER A 239 8.01 14.85 -3.17
C SER A 239 6.57 14.45 -2.88
N SER A 240 5.74 14.43 -3.92
CA SER A 240 4.37 13.91 -3.84
C SER A 240 4.29 12.37 -3.94
N SER A 241 5.42 11.71 -4.21
CA SER A 241 5.51 10.26 -4.35
C SER A 241 6.83 9.79 -3.73
N LEU A 242 6.82 9.54 -2.42
CA LEU A 242 7.92 8.88 -1.74
C LEU A 242 7.87 7.36 -1.96
N PHE A 243 9.00 6.70 -1.78
CA PHE A 243 9.08 5.25 -1.91
C PHE A 243 8.13 4.54 -0.94
N ASN A 244 7.30 3.64 -1.47
CA ASN A 244 6.39 2.86 -0.64
C ASN A 244 7.15 1.69 0.01
N LEU A 245 7.47 1.81 1.30
CA LEU A 245 8.15 0.77 2.09
C LEU A 245 7.36 -0.55 2.14
N GLU A 246 6.04 -0.53 2.02
CA GLU A 246 5.21 -1.75 2.00
C GLU A 246 5.52 -2.64 0.79
N SER A 247 6.03 -2.07 -0.31
CA SER A 247 6.49 -2.83 -1.47
C SER A 247 7.66 -3.76 -1.15
N LEU A 248 8.39 -3.48 -0.07
CA LEU A 248 9.50 -4.31 0.40
C LEU A 248 9.07 -5.35 1.44
N ASN A 249 7.80 -5.44 1.84
CA ASN A 249 7.39 -6.34 2.93
C ASN A 249 7.78 -7.81 2.71
N GLY A 250 7.83 -8.29 1.46
CA GLY A 250 8.32 -9.63 1.12
C GLY A 250 9.82 -9.85 1.38
N LEU A 251 10.65 -8.82 1.16
CA LEU A 251 12.09 -8.81 1.47
C LEU A 251 12.37 -8.42 2.93
N LEU A 252 11.47 -7.66 3.55
CA LEU A 252 11.58 -7.16 4.91
C LEU A 252 11.07 -8.15 5.97
N ASN A 253 10.51 -9.29 5.55
CA ASN A 253 10.01 -10.35 6.42
C ASN A 253 10.86 -11.63 6.32
N ILE A 254 12.16 -11.49 6.03
CA ILE A 254 13.11 -12.61 6.11
C ILE A 254 13.39 -12.84 7.59
N ALA A 255 12.63 -13.75 8.21
CA ALA A 255 12.92 -14.24 9.54
C ALA A 255 14.21 -15.08 9.51
N PRO A 256 14.97 -15.20 10.62
CA PRO A 256 16.11 -16.13 10.71
C PRO A 256 15.75 -17.55 10.24
N SER A 257 14.51 -17.99 10.48
CA SER A 257 13.95 -19.28 10.05
C SER A 257 13.82 -19.48 8.53
N SER A 258 13.99 -18.42 7.72
CA SER A 258 14.02 -18.50 6.26
C SER A 258 15.44 -18.64 5.69
N THR A 259 16.45 -18.62 6.54
CA THR A 259 17.84 -18.94 6.16
C THR A 259 18.06 -20.46 6.30
N SER A 260 18.83 -21.03 5.38
CA SER A 260 19.11 -22.48 5.35
C SER A 260 20.37 -22.87 6.10
N ASN A 261 21.17 -21.89 6.53
CA ASN A 261 22.47 -22.11 7.14
C ASN A 261 22.75 -21.10 8.26
N THR A 262 23.23 -21.56 9.41
CA THR A 262 23.69 -20.70 10.50
C THR A 262 25.21 -20.69 10.53
N LEU A 263 25.80 -19.50 10.41
CA LEU A 263 27.23 -19.26 10.53
C LEU A 263 27.58 -18.94 11.99
N GLU A 264 28.81 -19.26 12.38
CA GLU A 264 29.36 -18.79 13.65
C GLU A 264 29.51 -17.26 13.67
N ASN A 265 29.69 -16.70 14.87
CA ASN A 265 29.92 -15.27 15.04
C ASN A 265 31.26 -14.86 14.41
N ILE A 266 31.23 -13.84 13.57
CA ILE A 266 32.40 -13.30 12.89
C ILE A 266 33.01 -12.22 13.78
N ASN A 267 34.17 -12.50 14.38
CA ASN A 267 34.88 -11.56 15.24
C ASN A 267 36.32 -11.38 14.76
N ILE A 268 36.61 -10.23 14.17
CA ILE A 268 37.89 -9.94 13.53
C ILE A 268 38.60 -8.84 14.31
N SER A 269 39.77 -9.16 14.87
CA SER A 269 40.62 -8.23 15.63
C SER A 269 42.09 -8.63 15.53
N GLY A 270 43.00 -7.73 15.89
CA GLY A 270 44.43 -8.03 16.03
C GLY A 270 45.19 -8.25 14.72
N ASN A 271 44.91 -7.43 13.69
CA ASN A 271 45.57 -7.50 12.37
C ASN A 271 45.40 -8.86 11.67
N ARG A 272 44.16 -9.35 11.59
CA ARG A 272 43.80 -10.60 10.92
C ARG A 272 42.68 -10.33 9.95
N ASP A 273 42.82 -10.82 8.73
CA ASP A 273 41.75 -10.82 7.74
C ASP A 273 40.99 -12.15 7.82
N GLN A 274 39.73 -12.14 7.42
CA GLN A 274 38.88 -13.33 7.39
C GLN A 274 38.13 -13.41 6.07
N GLU A 275 38.02 -14.63 5.54
CA GLU A 275 37.22 -14.94 4.36
C GLU A 275 36.03 -15.83 4.77
N ILE A 276 34.86 -15.56 4.20
CA ILE A 276 33.69 -16.43 4.28
C ILE A 276 33.13 -16.66 2.89
N SER A 277 32.57 -17.85 2.66
CA SER A 277 31.88 -18.19 1.41
C SER A 277 30.42 -18.48 1.68
N LEU A 278 29.53 -17.76 0.99
CA LEU A 278 28.10 -18.01 1.03
C LEU A 278 27.74 -18.96 -0.11
N SER A 279 27.15 -20.10 0.23
CA SER A 279 26.59 -21.06 -0.73
C SER A 279 25.06 -21.15 -0.64
N SER A 280 24.47 -20.50 0.38
CA SER A 280 23.03 -20.41 0.61
C SER A 280 22.72 -19.19 1.47
N ASN A 281 21.43 -18.87 1.67
CA ASN A 281 21.03 -17.82 2.59
C ASN A 281 21.44 -18.17 4.02
N SER A 282 22.11 -17.25 4.69
CA SER A 282 22.77 -17.49 5.96
C SER A 282 22.36 -16.54 7.07
N PHE A 283 22.41 -17.03 8.30
CA PHE A 283 22.21 -16.24 9.52
C PHE A 283 23.47 -16.28 10.40
N THR A 284 23.81 -15.17 11.05
CA THR A 284 24.79 -15.11 12.15
C THR A 284 24.32 -14.12 13.21
N GLU A 285 24.56 -14.36 14.49
CA GLU A 285 24.13 -13.43 15.53
C GLU A 285 24.97 -12.14 15.50
N LYS A 286 26.26 -12.26 15.15
CA LYS A 286 27.20 -11.15 15.28
C LYS A 286 28.27 -11.12 14.21
N VAL A 287 28.45 -9.93 13.64
CA VAL A 287 29.62 -9.54 12.86
C VAL A 287 30.28 -8.36 13.56
N SER A 288 31.53 -8.51 13.98
CA SER A 288 32.32 -7.49 14.67
C SER A 288 33.72 -7.39 14.08
N ILE A 289 34.05 -6.24 13.53
CA ILE A 289 35.32 -5.98 12.87
C ILE A 289 35.96 -4.76 13.52
N GLU A 290 37.18 -4.96 14.03
CA GLU A 290 38.00 -3.94 14.68
C GLU A 290 39.39 -3.88 14.05
N GLY A 291 40.05 -2.71 14.11
CA GLY A 291 41.35 -2.50 13.46
C GLY A 291 41.26 -2.42 11.94
N SER A 292 42.37 -2.28 11.22
CA SER A 292 42.35 -2.10 9.75
C SER A 292 42.13 -3.41 8.97
N ASN A 293 41.36 -4.34 9.52
CA ASN A 293 41.17 -5.71 9.03
C ASN A 293 40.14 -5.79 7.89
N ASN A 294 40.23 -6.86 7.09
CA ASN A 294 39.33 -7.16 5.99
C ASN A 294 38.44 -8.38 6.28
N LEU A 295 37.14 -8.26 5.98
CA LEU A 295 36.20 -9.38 5.82
C LEU A 295 35.85 -9.52 4.35
N ASP A 296 36.26 -10.63 3.74
CA ASP A 296 35.97 -10.95 2.35
C ASP A 296 34.82 -11.97 2.28
N ILE A 297 33.72 -11.56 1.66
CA ILE A 297 32.51 -12.37 1.52
C ILE A 297 32.40 -12.84 0.07
N HIS A 298 32.68 -14.11 -0.16
CA HIS A 298 32.57 -14.74 -1.47
C HIS A 298 31.12 -15.17 -1.72
N ILE A 299 30.49 -14.60 -2.75
CA ILE A 299 29.10 -14.87 -3.14
C ILE A 299 28.96 -15.55 -4.51
N GLY A 300 30.06 -15.77 -5.23
CA GLY A 300 30.02 -16.38 -6.57
C GLY A 300 29.18 -15.55 -7.55
N ASP A 301 28.34 -16.21 -8.32
CA ASP A 301 27.45 -15.61 -9.33
C ASP A 301 25.98 -15.52 -8.92
N ALA A 302 25.65 -15.97 -7.70
CA ALA A 302 24.28 -16.03 -7.20
C ALA A 302 23.95 -14.89 -6.21
N ASP A 303 22.66 -14.64 -6.01
CA ASP A 303 22.17 -13.69 -5.02
C ASP A 303 21.95 -14.38 -3.68
N TYR A 304 22.53 -13.83 -2.61
CA TYR A 304 22.44 -14.40 -1.27
C TYR A 304 21.96 -13.38 -0.24
N HIS A 305 21.16 -13.86 0.71
CA HIS A 305 20.77 -13.12 1.90
C HIS A 305 21.68 -13.50 3.07
N LEU A 306 22.31 -12.50 3.68
CA LEU A 306 23.01 -12.64 4.96
C LEU A 306 22.23 -11.88 6.02
N VAL A 307 21.67 -12.60 6.98
CA VAL A 307 20.92 -12.05 8.12
C VAL A 307 21.84 -11.99 9.34
N VAL A 308 21.91 -10.82 9.96
CA VAL A 308 22.78 -10.53 11.09
C VAL A 308 21.99 -9.84 12.19
N ASP A 309 22.06 -10.28 13.45
CA ASP A 309 21.43 -9.50 14.52
C ASP A 309 22.21 -8.21 14.77
N ASN A 310 23.52 -8.33 14.97
CA ASN A 310 24.40 -7.24 15.34
C ASN A 310 25.59 -7.10 14.37
N PHE A 311 25.63 -6.02 13.60
CA PHE A 311 26.69 -5.71 12.65
C PHE A 311 27.47 -4.46 13.11
N ASN A 312 28.69 -4.68 13.60
CA ASN A 312 29.58 -3.63 14.10
C ASN A 312 30.89 -3.60 13.32
N LEU A 313 31.07 -2.55 12.51
CA LEU A 313 32.29 -2.27 11.77
C LEU A 313 32.97 -1.05 12.42
N GLY A 314 33.63 -1.27 13.56
CA GLY A 314 34.22 -0.19 14.36
C GLY A 314 35.40 0.48 13.64
N GLN A 315 36.26 -0.33 13.05
CA GLN A 315 37.32 0.04 12.11
C GLN A 315 37.56 -1.21 11.24
N GLY A 316 37.71 -1.06 9.92
CA GLY A 316 38.00 -2.17 8.99
C GLY A 316 37.29 -2.06 7.64
N HIS A 317 37.37 -3.12 6.84
CA HIS A 317 36.82 -3.16 5.49
C HIS A 317 36.06 -4.46 5.25
N VAL A 318 34.92 -4.36 4.55
CA VAL A 318 34.15 -5.53 4.09
C VAL A 318 34.16 -5.53 2.58
N ASN A 319 34.60 -6.60 1.95
CA ASN A 319 34.64 -6.75 0.50
C ASN A 319 33.66 -7.85 0.06
N ILE A 320 32.98 -7.63 -1.06
CA ILE A 320 32.05 -8.60 -1.63
C ILE A 320 32.67 -9.10 -2.92
N ILE A 321 32.94 -10.41 -2.98
CA ILE A 321 33.70 -11.04 -4.05
C ILE A 321 32.77 -11.96 -4.83
N GLY A 322 32.56 -11.66 -6.10
CA GLY A 322 31.67 -12.39 -6.99
C GLY A 322 31.03 -11.47 -8.03
N SER A 323 30.16 -12.03 -8.88
CA SER A 323 29.30 -11.28 -9.80
C SER A 323 27.84 -11.17 -9.31
N GLY A 324 27.42 -11.99 -8.34
CA GLY A 324 26.09 -11.95 -7.74
C GLY A 324 25.84 -10.74 -6.83
N THR A 325 24.72 -10.77 -6.10
CA THR A 325 24.28 -9.71 -5.18
C THR A 325 24.20 -10.19 -3.74
N LEU A 326 24.82 -9.45 -2.82
CA LEU A 326 24.64 -9.65 -1.38
C LEU A 326 23.51 -8.75 -0.85
N HIS A 327 22.50 -9.36 -0.24
CA HIS A 327 21.47 -8.69 0.55
C HIS A 327 21.79 -8.86 2.04
N LEU A 328 22.33 -7.82 2.67
CA LEU A 328 22.64 -7.81 4.10
C LEU A 328 21.43 -7.30 4.89
N HIS A 329 20.91 -8.13 5.79
CA HIS A 329 19.79 -7.82 6.66
C HIS A 329 20.29 -7.70 8.10
N VAL A 330 20.17 -6.52 8.71
CA VAL A 330 20.66 -6.25 10.07
C VAL A 330 19.49 -6.02 11.02
N LEU A 331 19.23 -6.96 11.92
CA LEU A 331 17.98 -7.04 12.67
C LEU A 331 17.92 -6.10 13.88
N ASP A 332 19.05 -5.84 14.55
CA ASP A 332 19.08 -5.06 15.80
C ASP A 332 20.05 -3.88 15.75
N THR A 333 21.35 -4.13 15.67
CA THR A 333 22.36 -3.05 15.71
C THR A 333 23.19 -2.97 14.45
N PHE A 334 23.27 -1.77 13.86
CA PHE A 334 24.18 -1.47 12.76
C PHE A 334 25.06 -0.29 13.15
N ASN A 335 26.38 -0.51 13.19
CA ASN A 335 27.35 0.53 13.49
C ASN A 335 28.53 0.49 12.50
N ILE A 336 28.92 1.65 12.00
CA ILE A 336 30.10 1.81 11.14
C ILE A 336 30.88 3.07 11.55
N GLY A 337 32.14 2.87 11.90
CA GLY A 337 33.04 3.91 12.40
C GLY A 337 34.43 3.82 11.77
N GLY A 338 35.40 4.54 12.32
CA GLY A 338 36.83 4.28 12.10
C GLY A 338 37.31 4.27 10.65
N SER A 339 36.83 5.18 9.79
CA SER A 339 37.19 5.22 8.35
C SER A 339 36.95 3.89 7.61
N SER A 340 35.98 3.12 8.09
CA SER A 340 35.65 1.82 7.52
C SER A 340 34.99 1.94 6.17
N THR A 341 35.01 0.85 5.41
CA THR A 341 34.32 0.80 4.11
C THR A 341 33.64 -0.54 3.88
N ILE A 342 32.45 -0.49 3.29
CA ILE A 342 31.76 -1.68 2.78
C ILE A 342 31.76 -1.60 1.25
N ASN A 343 32.26 -2.65 0.63
CA ASN A 343 32.33 -2.85 -0.81
C ASN A 343 32.90 -1.65 -1.60
N LYS A 344 33.98 -1.04 -1.11
CA LYS A 344 34.50 0.25 -1.61
C LYS A 344 34.78 0.25 -3.12
N ASN A 345 35.34 -0.86 -3.61
CA ASN A 345 35.81 -1.03 -4.99
C ASN A 345 34.91 -1.94 -5.83
N GLY A 346 33.88 -2.56 -5.24
CA GLY A 346 32.97 -3.44 -5.96
C GLY A 346 31.95 -2.68 -6.81
N ASN A 347 31.21 -3.43 -7.62
CA ASN A 347 30.12 -2.85 -8.40
C ASN A 347 28.98 -2.48 -7.45
N ILE A 348 28.44 -1.28 -7.64
CA ILE A 348 27.32 -0.74 -6.88
C ILE A 348 26.17 -1.76 -6.85
N ASN A 349 25.91 -2.46 -7.95
CA ASN A 349 24.79 -3.39 -8.05
C ASN A 349 24.88 -4.65 -7.17
N GLN A 350 26.03 -4.93 -6.57
CA GLN A 350 26.34 -6.19 -5.88
C GLN A 350 26.04 -6.18 -4.38
N PHE A 351 25.57 -5.06 -3.83
CA PHE A 351 25.29 -4.94 -2.40
C PHE A 351 24.00 -4.18 -2.13
N ASN A 352 23.21 -4.67 -1.17
CA ASN A 352 22.05 -3.98 -0.61
C ASN A 352 22.05 -4.16 0.92
N LEU A 353 21.76 -3.10 1.67
CA LEU A 353 21.66 -3.13 3.13
C LEU A 353 20.22 -2.84 3.57
N TYR A 354 19.68 -3.71 4.41
CA TYR A 354 18.37 -3.54 5.06
C TYR A 354 18.57 -3.52 6.57
N TYR A 355 18.19 -2.41 7.22
CA TYR A 355 18.33 -2.25 8.66
C TYR A 355 16.96 -2.20 9.35
N TYR A 356 16.75 -3.08 10.33
CA TYR A 356 15.46 -3.27 11.02
C TYR A 356 15.49 -2.82 12.48
N GLY A 357 16.66 -2.45 12.98
CA GLY A 357 16.82 -2.00 14.36
C GLY A 357 16.01 -0.75 14.67
N SER A 358 15.73 -0.57 15.96
CA SER A 358 15.04 0.63 16.48
C SER A 358 15.99 1.80 16.71
N ASN A 359 17.30 1.57 16.69
CA ASN A 359 18.29 2.61 16.91
C ASN A 359 18.42 3.48 15.64
N GLN A 360 18.73 4.76 15.84
CA GLN A 360 18.99 5.68 14.74
C GLN A 360 20.14 5.20 13.85
N PHE A 361 19.96 5.27 12.53
CA PHE A 361 21.04 5.00 11.58
C PHE A 361 22.12 6.08 11.66
N LYS A 362 23.35 5.65 11.97
CA LYS A 362 24.50 6.53 12.19
C LYS A 362 25.68 6.14 11.33
N LEU A 363 26.22 7.11 10.59
CA LEU A 363 27.50 6.98 9.90
C LEU A 363 28.49 7.97 10.51
N GLY A 364 29.65 7.47 10.96
CA GLY A 364 30.73 8.28 11.53
C GLY A 364 32.08 8.07 10.86
N GLY A 365 33.03 8.97 11.12
CA GLY A 365 34.41 8.86 10.61
C GLY A 365 34.55 9.19 9.11
N GLY A 366 35.61 8.70 8.45
CA GLY A 366 35.85 8.86 7.00
C GLY A 366 35.03 7.92 6.11
N THR A 367 33.91 7.41 6.62
CA THR A 367 33.10 6.38 5.97
C THR A 367 32.40 6.93 4.73
N THR A 368 32.38 6.14 3.66
CA THR A 368 31.71 6.50 2.41
C THR A 368 30.74 5.40 2.01
N ASP A 369 29.45 5.73 1.93
CA ASP A 369 28.41 4.84 1.42
C ASP A 369 28.08 5.19 -0.05
N LYS A 370 27.79 4.15 -0.84
CA LYS A 370 27.52 4.23 -2.27
C LYS A 370 26.16 3.64 -2.67
N ARG A 371 25.40 2.97 -1.80
CA ARG A 371 24.09 2.43 -2.22
C ARG A 371 23.09 2.18 -1.10
N LEU A 372 21.84 2.09 -1.57
CA LEU A 372 20.60 1.86 -0.86
C LEU A 372 20.76 1.05 0.43
N THR A 373 20.77 1.82 1.50
CA THR A 373 20.33 1.36 2.80
C THR A 373 18.82 1.62 2.92
N ILE A 374 18.04 0.63 3.32
CA ILE A 374 16.64 0.82 3.72
C ILE A 374 16.54 0.64 5.22
N CYS A 375 16.12 1.67 5.97
CA CYS A 375 15.75 1.51 7.37
C CYS A 375 14.22 1.42 7.55
N LYS A 376 13.73 0.34 8.19
CA LYS A 376 12.30 0.09 8.40
C LYS A 376 11.75 0.71 9.70
N ARG A 377 12.60 0.86 10.71
CA ARG A 377 12.22 1.30 12.08
C ARG A 377 13.04 2.47 12.62
N CYS A 378 13.97 2.96 11.82
CA CYS A 378 14.69 4.20 11.97
C CYS A 378 14.59 4.98 10.67
#